data_AF-A0A351R626-F1
#
_entry.id   AF-A0A351R626-F1
#
_cell.length_a   1.000
_cell.length_b   1.000
_cell.length_c   1.000
_cell.angle_alpha   90.00
_cell.angle_beta   90.00
_cell.angle_gamma   90.00
#
_symmetry.space_group_name_H-M   'P 1'
#
loop_
_entity.id
_entity.type
_entity.pdbx_description
1 polymer ?
#
loop_
_entity_poly.entity_id
_entity_poly.type
_entity_poly.pdbx_seq_one_letter_code
_entity_poly.pdbx_strand_id
1 'polypeptide(L)'
;YQNRYRTDSLYLKEMCKSDELGEIYFAKAHALRRRAVPTWGVFLNEEEQGGGPLIDIGTHALDLTLWMMDNYEVQSVTGASFHKLSDQTDQGNAFGNWDPDKFCVEDSAFGFIRMKNGAVIELESAWALNTLEVDEAKTSLCGTKAGADMKDGL
;
A
#
# COMPACT_ATOMS: atom_id res chain seq x y z
N TYR A 1 -12.72 0.95 4.72
CA TYR A 1 -11.42 1.60 4.88
C TYR A 1 -11.30 2.32 6.22
N GLN A 2 -10.84 1.58 7.23
CA GLN A 2 -10.68 1.98 8.62
C GLN A 2 -9.56 3.00 8.84
N ASN A 3 -8.52 2.96 8.00
CA ASN A 3 -7.34 3.83 8.15
C ASN A 3 -7.63 5.32 7.99
N ARG A 4 -8.76 5.68 7.35
CA ARG A 4 -9.25 7.07 7.27
C ARG A 4 -9.61 7.68 8.63
N TYR A 5 -9.88 6.84 9.64
CA TYR A 5 -10.33 7.25 10.97
C TYR A 5 -9.23 7.28 12.03
N ARG A 6 -7.96 7.05 11.65
CA ARG A 6 -6.84 7.28 12.54
C ARG A 6 -6.67 8.78 12.79
N THR A 7 -6.20 9.16 13.98
CA THR A 7 -6.04 10.56 14.38
C THR A 7 -5.08 11.31 13.45
N ASP A 8 -3.97 10.69 13.06
CA ASP A 8 -3.01 11.24 12.09
C ASP A 8 -3.63 11.41 10.70
N SER A 9 -4.35 10.41 10.19
CA SER A 9 -5.08 10.50 8.92
C SER A 9 -6.09 11.65 8.91
N LEU A 10 -6.86 11.82 9.99
CA LEU A 10 -7.83 12.91 10.09
C LEU A 10 -7.13 14.28 10.11
N TYR A 11 -6.01 14.40 10.82
CA TYR A 11 -5.23 15.63 10.88
C TYR A 11 -4.64 15.99 9.50
N LEU A 12 -3.96 15.06 8.84
CA LEU A 12 -3.42 15.29 7.50
C LEU A 12 -4.51 15.63 6.49
N LYS A 13 -5.67 14.97 6.58
CA LYS A 13 -6.78 15.27 5.68
C LYS A 13 -7.28 16.70 5.87
N GLU A 14 -7.31 17.21 7.10
CA GLU A 14 -7.72 18.59 7.35
C GLU A 14 -6.72 19.60 6.77
N MET A 15 -5.41 19.33 6.86
CA MET A 15 -4.38 20.15 6.20
C MET A 15 -4.54 20.13 4.67
N CYS A 16 -4.83 18.96 4.08
CA CYS A 16 -5.11 18.84 2.65
C CYS A 16 -6.34 19.66 2.25
N LYS A 17 -7.43 19.60 3.04
CA LYS A 17 -8.66 20.37 2.80
C LYS A 17 -8.47 21.88 2.98
N SER A 18 -7.56 22.27 3.88
CA SER A 18 -7.23 23.67 4.16
C SER A 18 -6.25 24.27 3.15
N ASP A 19 -5.95 23.55 2.05
CA ASP A 19 -5.02 23.98 0.99
C ASP A 19 -3.60 24.28 1.50
N GLU A 20 -3.21 23.66 2.61
CA GLU A 20 -1.87 23.83 3.21
C GLU A 20 -0.78 23.16 2.38
N LEU A 21 -1.11 22.04 1.72
CA LEU A 21 -0.19 21.35 0.80
C LEU A 21 -0.21 21.97 -0.62
N GLY A 22 -1.25 22.74 -0.96
CA GLY A 22 -1.48 23.19 -2.33
C GLY A 22 -1.92 22.04 -3.24
N GLU A 23 -1.54 22.09 -4.51
CA GLU A 23 -1.83 21.03 -5.48
C GLU A 23 -0.91 19.83 -5.22
N ILE A 24 -1.49 18.68 -4.86
CA ILE A 24 -0.74 17.43 -4.68
C ILE A 24 -0.50 16.79 -6.05
N TYR A 25 0.74 16.85 -6.52
CA TYR A 25 1.14 16.37 -7.86
C TYR A 25 1.83 14.99 -7.83
N PHE A 26 2.32 14.56 -6.68
CA PHE A 26 2.93 13.25 -6.49
C PHE A 26 2.52 12.65 -5.16
N ALA A 27 2.27 11.34 -5.15
CA ALA A 27 2.03 10.61 -3.91
C ALA A 27 2.59 9.19 -3.97
N LYS A 28 2.74 8.59 -2.79
CA LYS A 28 3.04 7.17 -2.62
C LYS A 28 2.02 6.53 -1.70
N ALA A 29 1.54 5.35 -2.08
CA ALA A 29 0.68 4.49 -1.28
C ALA A 29 1.51 3.31 -0.77
N HIS A 30 1.75 3.28 0.54
CA HIS A 30 2.65 2.32 1.18
C HIS A 30 1.87 1.20 1.88
N ALA A 31 2.06 -0.03 1.41
CA ALA A 31 1.56 -1.25 2.03
C ALA A 31 2.65 -2.35 2.07
N LEU A 32 3.80 -2.03 2.66
CA LEU A 32 4.96 -2.90 2.73
C LEU A 32 5.07 -3.63 4.07
N ARG A 33 5.13 -4.95 3.99
CA ARG A 33 5.67 -5.83 5.02
C ARG A 33 6.90 -6.56 4.46
N ARG A 34 7.92 -6.73 5.30
CA ARG A 34 9.13 -7.49 4.91
C ARG A 34 8.96 -9.01 5.01
N ARG A 35 8.35 -9.49 6.09
CA ARG A 35 8.10 -10.91 6.41
C ARG A 35 6.96 -10.98 7.42
N ALA A 36 5.74 -10.80 6.94
CA ALA A 36 4.51 -10.91 7.73
C ALA A 36 3.35 -11.38 6.83
N VAL A 37 3.59 -12.53 6.20
CA VAL A 37 2.61 -13.28 5.40
C VAL A 37 1.59 -13.92 6.36
N PRO A 38 0.27 -13.72 6.16
CA PRO A 38 -0.74 -14.37 6.97
C PRO A 38 -0.66 -15.90 6.88
N THR A 39 -0.72 -16.57 8.03
CA THR A 39 -0.65 -18.05 8.14
C THR A 39 -1.96 -18.68 8.60
N TRP A 40 -3.02 -17.87 8.70
CA TRP A 40 -4.35 -18.27 9.16
C TRP A 40 -5.40 -18.04 8.07
N GLY A 41 -6.56 -18.66 8.25
CA GLY A 41 -7.69 -18.50 7.34
C GLY A 41 -7.34 -18.92 5.91
N VAL A 42 -7.81 -18.12 4.96
CA VAL A 42 -7.76 -18.43 3.52
C VAL A 42 -6.96 -17.40 2.72
N PHE A 43 -6.15 -16.57 3.39
CA PHE A 43 -5.39 -15.46 2.77
C PHE A 43 -4.49 -15.89 1.61
N LEU A 44 -3.99 -17.12 1.64
CA LEU A 44 -3.10 -17.65 0.62
C LEU A 44 -3.83 -18.29 -0.58
N ASN A 45 -5.17 -18.45 -0.47
CA ASN A 45 -6.00 -19.08 -1.50
C ASN A 45 -6.47 -18.04 -2.52
N GLU A 46 -5.99 -18.15 -3.75
CA GLU A 46 -6.33 -17.24 -4.86
C GLU A 46 -7.83 -17.26 -5.20
N GLU A 47 -8.49 -18.42 -5.18
CA GLU A 47 -9.90 -18.53 -5.54
C GLU A 47 -10.82 -17.83 -4.53
N GLU A 48 -10.46 -17.90 -3.24
CA GLU A 48 -11.27 -17.31 -2.16
C GLU A 48 -10.94 -15.84 -1.88
N GLN A 49 -9.71 -15.38 -2.19
CA GLN A 49 -9.26 -14.01 -1.91
C GLN A 49 -9.20 -13.11 -3.14
N GLY A 50 -9.04 -13.67 -4.33
CA GLY A 50 -8.84 -12.95 -5.58
C GLY A 50 -7.47 -12.30 -5.77
N GLY A 51 -6.59 -12.37 -4.76
CA GLY A 51 -5.23 -11.83 -4.81
C GLY A 51 -4.59 -11.79 -3.41
N GLY A 52 -3.31 -11.46 -3.37
CA GLY A 52 -2.51 -11.40 -2.16
C GLY A 52 -2.46 -10.00 -1.55
N PRO A 53 -1.25 -9.46 -1.26
CA PRO A 53 -1.11 -8.20 -0.55
C PRO A 53 -1.73 -7.02 -1.30
N LEU A 54 -1.84 -7.06 -2.63
CA LEU A 54 -2.46 -5.95 -3.36
C LEU A 54 -3.91 -5.75 -2.95
N ILE A 55 -4.67 -6.84 -2.85
CA ILE A 55 -6.09 -6.82 -2.46
C ILE A 55 -6.22 -6.61 -0.95
N ASP A 56 -5.41 -7.31 -0.14
CA ASP A 56 -5.45 -7.26 1.32
C ASP A 56 -5.07 -5.87 1.88
N ILE A 57 -3.83 -5.44 1.68
CA ILE A 57 -3.28 -4.23 2.32
C ILE A 57 -3.04 -3.08 1.34
N GLY A 58 -2.82 -3.39 0.06
CA GLY A 58 -2.57 -2.40 -1.00
C GLY A 58 -3.79 -1.51 -1.23
N THR A 59 -4.99 -2.08 -1.24
CA THR A 59 -6.25 -1.32 -1.36
C THR A 59 -6.40 -0.29 -0.24
N HIS A 60 -5.99 -0.63 0.98
CA HIS A 60 -6.08 0.26 2.13
C HIS A 60 -5.15 1.48 2.03
N ALA A 61 -3.90 1.28 1.58
CA ALA A 61 -2.95 2.37 1.38
C ALA A 61 -3.33 3.25 0.17
N LEU A 62 -3.77 2.62 -0.92
CA LEU A 62 -4.23 3.34 -2.11
C LEU A 62 -5.48 4.18 -1.79
N ASP A 63 -6.46 3.61 -1.10
CA ASP A 63 -7.64 4.32 -0.64
C ASP A 63 -7.30 5.56 0.19
N LEU A 64 -6.41 5.40 1.17
CA LEU A 64 -5.98 6.50 2.02
C LEU A 64 -5.33 7.61 1.18
N THR A 65 -4.47 7.25 0.23
CA THR A 65 -3.77 8.19 -0.64
C THR A 65 -4.74 8.96 -1.55
N LEU A 66 -5.64 8.25 -2.24
CA LEU A 66 -6.68 8.87 -3.08
C LEU A 66 -7.59 9.78 -2.23
N TRP A 67 -7.91 9.34 -1.02
CA TRP A 67 -8.72 10.12 -0.09
C TRP A 67 -8.03 11.38 0.38
N MET A 68 -6.72 11.37 0.65
CA MET A 68 -5.97 12.60 0.96
C MET A 68 -6.00 13.58 -0.22
N MET A 69 -5.68 13.08 -1.41
CA MET A 69 -5.63 13.86 -2.65
C MET A 69 -6.99 14.39 -3.11
N ASP A 70 -8.10 13.78 -2.65
CA ASP A 70 -9.45 14.00 -3.16
C ASP A 70 -9.54 13.87 -4.69
N ASN A 71 -8.78 12.92 -5.24
CA ASN A 71 -8.63 12.73 -6.67
C ASN A 71 -8.79 11.25 -7.00
N TYR A 72 -9.88 10.91 -7.69
CA TYR A 72 -10.24 9.54 -8.04
C TYR A 72 -10.30 9.31 -9.55
N GLU A 73 -9.96 10.32 -10.35
CA GLU A 73 -10.00 10.24 -11.80
C GLU A 73 -8.69 9.68 -12.36
N VAL A 74 -8.61 8.36 -12.42
CA VAL A 74 -7.46 7.65 -13.01
C VAL A 74 -7.46 7.83 -14.53
N GLN A 75 -6.28 8.14 -15.08
CA GLN A 75 -6.01 8.17 -16.52
C GLN A 75 -5.44 6.84 -17.01
N SER A 76 -4.43 6.30 -16.32
CA SER A 76 -3.81 5.01 -16.67
C SER A 76 -3.12 4.37 -15.48
N VAL A 77 -2.93 3.06 -15.55
CA VAL A 77 -2.19 2.28 -14.56
C VAL A 77 -1.19 1.39 -15.30
N THR A 78 0.01 1.27 -14.77
CA THR A 78 1.00 0.27 -15.21
C THR A 78 1.63 -0.34 -13.96
N GLY A 79 1.71 -1.66 -13.90
CA GLY A 79 2.24 -2.35 -12.73
C GLY A 79 2.56 -3.82 -13.00
N ALA A 80 3.10 -4.47 -11.99
CA ALA A 80 3.42 -5.90 -12.02
C ALA A 80 3.23 -6.50 -10.63
N SER A 81 2.75 -7.74 -10.58
CA SER A 81 2.76 -8.60 -9.40
C SER A 81 3.88 -9.64 -9.49
N PHE A 82 4.29 -10.13 -8.34
CA PHE A 82 5.41 -11.05 -8.18
C PHE A 82 5.06 -12.16 -7.20
N HIS A 83 5.60 -13.34 -7.47
CA HIS A 83 5.46 -14.52 -6.63
C HIS A 83 6.85 -15.18 -6.63
N LYS A 84 7.73 -14.68 -5.77
CA LYS A 84 9.19 -14.89 -5.80
C LYS A 84 9.78 -15.40 -4.48
N LEU A 85 9.07 -15.28 -3.37
CA LEU A 85 9.54 -15.65 -2.03
C LEU A 85 8.68 -16.73 -1.38
N SER A 86 7.57 -17.12 -2.00
CA SER A 86 6.60 -18.07 -1.46
C SER A 86 7.12 -19.49 -1.29
N ASP A 87 8.04 -19.92 -2.16
CA ASP A 87 8.63 -21.26 -2.19
C ASP A 87 9.72 -21.50 -1.14
N GLN A 88 10.10 -20.45 -0.41
CA GLN A 88 11.14 -20.51 0.61
C GLN A 88 10.70 -21.34 1.81
N THR A 89 11.66 -21.94 2.51
CA THR A 89 11.48 -22.60 3.82
C THR A 89 12.26 -21.83 4.89
N ASP A 90 11.89 -21.97 6.16
CA ASP A 90 12.51 -21.26 7.31
C ASP A 90 12.60 -19.74 7.12
N GLN A 91 11.47 -19.13 6.76
CA GLN A 91 11.47 -17.83 6.09
C GLN A 91 11.61 -16.64 7.05
N GLY A 92 11.70 -16.89 8.36
CA GLY A 92 11.75 -15.85 9.39
C GLY A 92 10.49 -14.99 9.42
N ASN A 93 9.33 -15.58 9.11
CA ASN A 93 8.06 -14.88 9.06
C ASN A 93 7.57 -14.50 10.47
N ALA A 94 7.17 -13.25 10.68
CA ALA A 94 6.70 -12.77 11.97
C ALA A 94 5.44 -13.51 12.48
N PHE A 95 4.68 -14.10 11.57
CA PHE A 95 3.43 -14.83 11.86
C PHE A 95 3.60 -16.36 11.86
N GLY A 96 4.84 -16.85 12.00
CA GLY A 96 5.18 -18.26 11.85
C GLY A 96 5.36 -18.64 10.38
N ASN A 97 6.05 -19.75 10.10
CA ASN A 97 6.32 -20.17 8.72
C ASN A 97 5.01 -20.38 7.96
N TRP A 98 4.92 -19.85 6.74
CA TRP A 98 3.83 -20.22 5.83
C TRP A 98 4.12 -21.57 5.20
N ASP A 99 3.06 -22.19 4.69
CA ASP A 99 3.10 -23.42 3.91
C ASP A 99 3.26 -23.05 2.42
N PRO A 100 4.42 -23.33 1.79
CA PRO A 100 4.65 -22.99 0.39
C PRO A 100 3.61 -23.60 -0.57
N ASP A 101 3.10 -24.79 -0.25
CA ASP A 101 2.14 -25.50 -1.10
C ASP A 101 0.74 -24.84 -1.07
N LYS A 102 0.50 -23.96 -0.10
CA LYS A 102 -0.76 -23.21 0.04
C LYS A 102 -0.66 -21.77 -0.46
N PHE A 103 0.54 -21.27 -0.75
CA PHE A 103 0.76 -19.90 -1.20
C PHE A 103 0.47 -19.81 -2.70
N CYS A 104 -0.77 -19.48 -3.05
CA CYS A 104 -1.22 -19.43 -4.45
C CYS A 104 -1.39 -18.02 -5.01
N VAL A 105 -1.28 -16.98 -4.18
CA VAL A 105 -1.40 -15.57 -4.56
C VAL A 105 -0.03 -14.90 -4.74
N GLU A 106 0.01 -13.68 -5.26
CA GLU A 106 1.25 -12.90 -5.32
C GLU A 106 1.80 -12.58 -3.92
N ASP A 107 3.11 -12.46 -3.76
CA ASP A 107 3.76 -12.03 -2.50
C ASP A 107 4.00 -10.52 -2.43
N SER A 108 3.98 -9.87 -3.59
CA SER A 108 4.21 -8.44 -3.76
C SER A 108 3.64 -7.94 -5.09
N ALA A 109 3.27 -6.67 -5.12
CA ALA A 109 2.78 -5.96 -6.29
C ALA A 109 3.19 -4.48 -6.25
N PHE A 110 3.54 -3.95 -7.41
CA PHE A 110 3.98 -2.56 -7.57
C PHE A 110 3.30 -1.92 -8.76
N GLY A 111 2.94 -0.65 -8.64
CA GLY A 111 2.21 0.07 -9.67
C GLY A 111 2.53 1.56 -9.74
N PHE A 112 2.31 2.12 -10.92
CA PHE A 112 2.38 3.54 -11.22
C PHE A 112 1.05 3.98 -11.84
N ILE A 113 0.37 4.90 -11.17
CA ILE A 113 -0.96 5.38 -11.52
C ILE A 113 -0.83 6.83 -11.98
N ARG A 114 -1.29 7.15 -13.19
CA ARG A 114 -1.42 8.53 -13.67
C ARG A 114 -2.86 8.98 -13.50
N MET A 115 -3.06 10.16 -12.93
CA MET A 115 -4.36 10.79 -12.74
C MET A 115 -4.65 11.75 -13.90
N LYS A 116 -5.93 12.05 -14.18
CA LYS A 116 -6.32 12.92 -15.30
C LYS A 116 -5.79 14.36 -15.18
N ASN A 117 -5.60 14.85 -13.96
CA ASN A 117 -5.01 16.17 -13.70
C ASN A 117 -3.47 16.20 -13.83
N GLY A 118 -2.84 15.07 -14.16
CA GLY A 118 -1.39 14.96 -14.31
C GLY A 118 -0.65 14.50 -13.06
N ALA A 119 -1.32 14.42 -11.89
CA ALA A 119 -0.72 13.85 -10.69
C ALA A 119 -0.39 12.37 -10.88
N VAL A 120 0.60 11.86 -10.15
CA VAL A 120 0.97 10.43 -10.21
C VAL A 120 1.11 9.80 -8.82
N ILE A 121 0.73 8.53 -8.71
CA ILE A 121 0.80 7.74 -7.49
C ILE A 121 1.68 6.51 -7.72
N GLU A 122 2.68 6.31 -6.88
CA GLU A 122 3.38 5.04 -6.76
C GLU A 122 2.68 4.16 -5.72
N LEU A 123 2.25 2.97 -6.12
CA LEU A 123 1.67 1.97 -5.22
C LEU A 123 2.68 0.86 -4.99
N GLU A 124 2.92 0.55 -3.73
CA GLU A 124 3.72 -0.60 -3.32
C GLU A 124 2.94 -1.43 -2.30
N SER A 125 2.87 -2.74 -2.54
CA SER A 125 2.19 -3.67 -1.66
C SER A 125 2.96 -4.98 -1.55
N ALA A 126 3.22 -5.45 -0.33
CA ALA A 126 3.90 -6.72 -0.12
C ALA A 126 3.63 -7.32 1.25
N TRP A 127 3.51 -8.64 1.30
CA TRP A 127 3.60 -9.41 2.54
C TRP A 127 5.03 -9.89 2.83
N ALA A 128 5.78 -10.17 1.75
CA ALA A 128 7.17 -10.60 1.82
C ALA A 128 8.03 -9.83 0.81
N LEU A 129 9.08 -9.19 1.31
CA LEU A 129 10.13 -8.53 0.54
C LEU A 129 11.44 -8.55 1.32
N ASN A 130 12.56 -8.69 0.62
CA ASN A 130 13.89 -8.58 1.21
C ASN A 130 14.29 -7.10 1.35
N THR A 131 13.64 -6.40 2.28
CA THR A 131 13.87 -4.98 2.59
C THR A 131 13.92 -4.74 4.10
N LEU A 132 14.47 -3.60 4.49
CA LEU A 132 14.38 -3.09 5.86
C LEU A 132 13.09 -2.29 6.10
N GLU A 133 12.51 -1.73 5.03
CA GLU A 133 11.32 -0.87 5.10
C GLU A 133 10.07 -1.67 5.51
N VAL A 134 9.26 -1.07 6.39
CA VAL A 134 7.95 -1.57 6.79
C VAL A 134 7.01 -0.37 6.93
N ASP A 135 6.03 -0.30 6.05
CA ASP A 135 5.09 0.82 5.97
C ASP A 135 3.73 0.31 5.53
N GLU A 136 2.82 0.12 6.48
CA GLU A 136 1.48 -0.36 6.20
C GLU A 136 0.44 0.72 6.45
N ALA A 137 -0.48 0.88 5.50
CA ALA A 137 -1.54 1.89 5.56
C ALA A 137 -0.99 3.31 5.78
N LYS A 138 0.03 3.66 5.01
CA LYS A 138 0.67 4.99 5.02
C LYS A 138 0.61 5.63 3.63
N THR A 139 0.72 6.95 3.62
CA THR A 139 0.83 7.73 2.38
C THR A 139 1.94 8.76 2.52
N SER A 140 2.60 9.06 1.41
CA SER A 140 3.49 10.23 1.27
C SER A 140 2.91 11.14 0.20
N LEU A 141 2.88 12.45 0.45
CA LEU A 141 2.27 13.46 -0.42
C LEU A 141 3.29 14.55 -0.72
N CYS A 142 3.38 14.94 -1.98
CA CYS A 142 4.14 16.11 -2.42
C CYS A 142 3.19 17.12 -3.06
N GLY A 143 2.99 18.24 -2.38
CA GLY A 143 2.22 19.37 -2.85
C GLY A 143 3.07 20.54 -3.31
N THR A 144 2.45 21.52 -3.95
CA THR A 144 3.12 22.73 -4.44
C THR A 144 3.52 23.71 -3.32
N LYS A 145 2.92 23.60 -2.12
CA LYS A 145 3.24 24.44 -0.96
C LYS A 145 3.98 23.68 0.14
N ALA A 146 3.64 22.41 0.35
CA ALA A 146 4.24 21.56 1.38
C ALA A 146 4.13 20.08 1.00
N GLY A 147 4.85 19.22 1.72
CA GLY A 147 4.70 17.78 1.68
C GLY A 147 4.38 17.22 3.06
N ALA A 148 3.90 15.99 3.11
CA ALA A 148 3.62 15.27 4.35
C ALA A 148 3.75 13.77 4.11
N ASP A 149 4.20 13.02 5.12
CA ASP A 149 4.19 11.57 5.10
C ASP A 149 3.86 11.02 6.49
N MET A 150 3.55 9.73 6.56
CA MET A 150 3.19 9.05 7.81
C MET A 150 4.35 8.16 8.34
N LYS A 151 5.60 8.46 7.97
CA LYS A 151 6.78 7.72 8.45
C LYS A 151 7.24 8.33 9.77
N ASP A 152 7.51 7.46 10.75
CA ASP A 152 7.94 7.85 12.10
C ASP A 152 7.03 8.87 12.85
N GLY A 153 5.79 9.03 12.39
CA GLY A 153 4.84 10.03 12.86
C GLY A 153 4.18 10.73 11.68
N LEU A 154 3.41 11.78 11.97
CA LEU A 154 2.94 12.78 11.01
C LEU A 154 3.51 14.15 11.43
#